data_AF-A0AA37B367-F1
#
_entry.id   AF-A0AA37B367-F1
#
_cell.length_a   1.000
_cell.length_b   1.000
_cell.length_c   1.000
_cell.angle_alpha   90.00
_cell.angle_beta   90.00
_cell.angle_gamma   90.00
#
_symmetry.space_group_name_H-M   'P 1'
#
loop_
_entity.id
_entity.type
_entity.pdbx_description
1 polymer ?
#
loop_
_entity_poly.entity_id
_entity_poly.type
_entity_poly.pdbx_seq_one_letter_code
_entity_poly.pdbx_strand_id
1 'polypeptide(L)'
;MDLQNWLKTAAQSFDMQLGIISRIQDNRYEVLAAYSSLDLVKAGDEFPVDMTYCADVVSKAQIMAYHQVGAMTEMCLHPCYQAMHLESYIGTPLLVDDCIVGTLNFSSLEPRKQGFSEQDREKIQQLAAEYLNFSNSQVD
;
A
#
# COMPACT_ATOMS: atom_id res chain seq x y z
N MET A 1 10.77 -10.51 13.23
CA MET A 1 10.32 -10.78 11.84
C MET A 1 11.35 -10.19 10.90
N ASP A 2 11.77 -10.90 9.85
CA ASP A 2 12.49 -10.26 8.75
C ASP A 2 11.47 -9.45 7.93
N LEU A 3 11.46 -8.13 8.12
CA LEU A 3 10.46 -7.25 7.54
C LEU A 3 10.51 -7.24 6.01
N GLN A 4 11.71 -7.31 5.43
CA GLN A 4 11.90 -7.28 3.98
C GLN A 4 11.36 -8.55 3.34
N ASN A 5 11.74 -9.71 3.89
CA ASN A 5 11.24 -10.99 3.36
C ASN A 5 9.73 -11.18 3.62
N TRP A 6 9.21 -10.68 4.75
CA TRP A 6 7.77 -10.69 5.02
C TRP A 6 7.01 -9.83 4.02
N LEU A 7 7.45 -8.59 3.76
CA LEU A 7 6.77 -7.68 2.82
C LEU A 7 6.79 -8.22 1.40
N LYS A 8 7.91 -8.81 0.98
CA LYS A 8 8.01 -9.56 -0.28
C LYS A 8 6.99 -10.69 -0.35
N THR A 9 6.93 -11.53 0.67
CA THR A 9 6.01 -12.68 0.72
C THR A 9 4.55 -12.21 0.69
N ALA A 10 4.23 -11.16 1.43
CA ALA A 10 2.92 -10.53 1.44
C ALA A 10 2.53 -10.05 0.03
N ALA A 11 3.39 -9.26 -0.63
CA ALA A 11 3.15 -8.77 -1.98
C ALA A 11 2.95 -9.91 -3.00
N GLN A 12 3.84 -10.90 -2.98
CA GLN A 12 3.76 -12.08 -3.86
C GLN A 12 2.46 -12.86 -3.65
N SER A 13 1.96 -12.91 -2.42
CA SER A 13 0.71 -13.60 -2.10
C SER A 13 -0.55 -12.89 -2.66
N PHE A 14 -0.43 -11.65 -3.13
CA PHE A 14 -1.46 -10.94 -3.90
C PHE A 14 -1.18 -10.92 -5.42
N ASP A 15 -0.12 -11.61 -5.86
CA ASP A 15 0.44 -11.51 -7.21
C ASP A 15 0.87 -10.07 -7.58
N MET A 16 1.42 -9.34 -6.59
CA MET A 16 1.82 -7.93 -6.74
C MET A 16 3.34 -7.74 -6.83
N GLN A 17 3.76 -6.78 -7.65
CA GLN A 17 5.17 -6.46 -7.94
C GLN A 17 5.78 -5.47 -6.94
N LEU A 18 4.95 -4.68 -6.26
CA LEU A 18 5.32 -3.66 -5.29
C LEU A 18 4.54 -3.88 -3.99
N GLY A 19 5.23 -3.80 -2.86
CA GLY A 19 4.64 -3.72 -1.54
C GLY A 19 5.29 -2.59 -0.74
N ILE A 20 4.48 -1.77 -0.07
CA ILE A 20 4.96 -0.60 0.68
C ILE A 20 4.31 -0.58 2.06
N ILE A 21 5.15 -0.33 3.06
CA ILE A 21 4.74 0.11 4.39
C ILE A 21 5.15 1.57 4.51
N SER A 22 4.20 2.41 4.86
CA SER A 22 4.42 3.86 4.95
C SER A 22 4.08 4.40 6.32
N ARG A 23 4.70 5.53 6.66
CA ARG A 23 4.28 6.42 7.73
C ARG A 23 3.64 7.66 7.12
N ILE A 24 2.59 8.15 7.77
CA ILE A 24 1.90 9.37 7.37
C ILE A 24 1.92 10.36 8.53
N GLN A 25 2.44 11.57 8.25
CA GLN A 25 2.48 12.67 9.21
C GLN A 25 2.38 13.99 8.46
N ASP A 26 1.45 14.88 8.83
CA ASP A 26 1.32 16.23 8.25
C ASP A 26 1.27 16.24 6.70
N ASN A 27 0.48 15.36 6.09
CA ASN A 27 0.39 15.13 4.64
C ASN A 27 1.68 14.62 3.96
N ARG A 28 2.70 14.23 4.75
CA ARG A 28 3.92 13.57 4.26
C ARG A 28 3.74 12.06 4.29
N TYR A 29 3.93 11.43 3.14
CA TYR A 29 4.01 9.98 2.96
C TYR A 29 5.49 9.58 2.94
N GLU A 30 5.92 8.83 3.95
CA GLU A 30 7.29 8.33 4.05
C GLU A 30 7.29 6.81 3.91
N VAL A 31 8.12 6.28 3.02
CA VAL A 31 8.27 4.84 2.82
C VAL A 31 9.17 4.28 3.91
N LEU A 32 8.59 3.56 4.88
CA LEU A 32 9.37 2.88 5.93
C LEU A 32 10.04 1.61 5.41
N ALA A 33 9.32 0.85 4.58
CA ALA A 33 9.82 -0.35 3.92
C ALA A 33 9.15 -0.51 2.56
N ALA A 34 9.92 -0.99 1.59
CA ALA A 34 9.43 -1.33 0.27
C ALA A 34 10.04 -2.63 -0.22
N TYR A 35 9.20 -3.46 -0.84
CA TYR A 35 9.61 -4.52 -1.74
C TYR A 35 9.20 -4.12 -3.16
N SER A 36 10.11 -4.18 -4.12
CA SER A 36 9.80 -3.95 -5.53
C SER A 36 10.59 -4.90 -6.41
N SER A 37 9.93 -5.56 -7.37
CA SER A 37 10.63 -6.26 -8.45
C SER A 37 10.99 -5.34 -9.63
N LEU A 38 10.68 -4.04 -9.52
CA LEU A 38 10.80 -3.04 -10.58
C LEU A 38 11.69 -1.84 -10.18
N ASP A 39 12.25 -1.86 -8.96
CA ASP A 39 13.05 -0.77 -8.38
C ASP A 39 12.40 0.64 -8.46
N LEU A 40 11.06 0.70 -8.38
CA LEU A 40 10.31 1.96 -8.51
C LEU A 40 10.32 2.83 -7.25
N VAL A 41 10.36 2.20 -6.08
CA VAL A 41 10.23 2.85 -4.76
C VAL A 41 11.17 2.16 -3.77
N LYS A 42 11.81 2.94 -2.90
CA LYS A 42 12.70 2.43 -1.84
C LYS A 42 12.37 3.04 -0.48
N ALA A 43 12.86 2.39 0.57
CA ALA A 43 12.77 2.94 1.93
C ALA A 43 13.48 4.30 2.02
N GLY A 44 12.85 5.24 2.74
CA GLY A 44 13.28 6.63 2.88
C GLY A 44 12.79 7.57 1.78
N ASP A 45 12.14 7.07 0.72
CA ASP A 45 11.48 7.97 -0.23
C ASP A 45 10.30 8.69 0.44
N GLU A 46 10.10 9.95 0.08
CA GLU A 46 9.04 10.80 0.61
C GLU A 46 8.25 11.48 -0.51
N PHE A 47 6.93 11.53 -0.35
CA PHE A 47 6.00 12.16 -1.27
C PHE A 47 4.87 12.85 -0.50
N PRO A 48 4.15 13.82 -1.08
CA PRO A 48 2.84 14.21 -0.57
C PRO A 48 1.87 13.03 -0.64
N VAL A 49 1.04 12.82 0.39
CA VAL A 49 0.07 11.71 0.40
C VAL A 49 -0.86 11.79 -0.81
N ASP A 50 -1.29 13.00 -1.19
CA ASP A 50 -2.16 13.28 -2.35
C ASP A 50 -1.54 12.89 -3.71
N MET A 51 -0.22 12.63 -3.76
CA MET A 51 0.44 12.13 -4.97
C MET A 51 0.44 10.59 -5.04
N THR A 52 -0.16 9.90 -4.08
CA THR A 52 -0.22 8.44 -3.98
C THR A 52 -1.66 7.95 -4.04
N TYR A 53 -1.89 6.69 -4.42
CA TYR A 53 -3.21 6.08 -4.26
C TYR A 53 -3.63 5.91 -2.79
N CYS A 54 -2.69 6.03 -1.84
CA CYS A 54 -2.97 5.94 -0.41
C CYS A 54 -3.80 7.13 0.11
N ALA A 55 -3.90 8.22 -0.65
CA ALA A 55 -4.79 9.34 -0.31
C ALA A 55 -6.25 8.88 -0.11
N ASP A 56 -6.73 7.96 -0.94
CA ASP A 56 -8.08 7.40 -0.77
C ASP A 56 -8.20 6.55 0.48
N VAL A 57 -7.17 5.76 0.81
CA VAL A 57 -7.13 4.92 2.02
C VAL A 57 -7.21 5.79 3.27
N VAL A 58 -6.45 6.88 3.29
CA VAL A 58 -6.35 7.81 4.42
C VAL A 58 -7.63 8.62 4.57
N SER A 59 -8.11 9.22 3.48
CA SER A 59 -9.30 10.08 3.51
C SER A 59 -10.58 9.33 3.87
N LYS A 60 -10.71 8.06 3.45
CA LYS A 60 -11.88 7.23 3.71
C LYS A 60 -11.71 6.31 4.91
N ALA A 61 -10.52 6.26 5.52
CA ALA A 61 -10.17 5.38 6.63
C ALA A 61 -10.56 3.90 6.40
N GLN A 62 -10.38 3.40 5.17
CA GLN A 62 -10.84 2.07 4.78
C GLN A 62 -9.93 1.44 3.71
N ILE A 63 -10.15 0.15 3.44
CA ILE A 63 -9.45 -0.56 2.37
C ILE A 63 -9.90 -0.05 1.00
N MET A 64 -8.93 0.37 0.20
CA MET A 64 -9.14 0.75 -1.19
C MET A 64 -8.52 -0.27 -2.12
N ALA A 65 -9.22 -0.63 -3.18
CA ALA A 65 -8.77 -1.63 -4.14
C ALA A 65 -9.17 -1.24 -5.56
N TYR A 66 -8.21 -1.18 -6.46
CA TYR A 66 -8.35 -0.84 -7.87
C TYR A 66 -7.78 -1.97 -8.71
N HIS A 67 -8.62 -2.63 -9.50
CA HIS A 67 -8.19 -3.77 -10.31
C HIS A 67 -7.55 -3.33 -11.64
N GLN A 68 -7.92 -2.16 -12.16
CA GLN A 68 -7.39 -1.56 -13.38
C GLN A 68 -7.57 -0.04 -13.35
N VAL A 69 -6.57 0.68 -12.86
CA VAL A 69 -6.57 2.14 -12.71
C VAL A 69 -6.66 2.84 -14.07
N GLY A 70 -5.98 2.33 -15.10
CA GLY A 70 -6.00 2.93 -16.44
C GLY A 70 -7.39 2.94 -17.09
N ALA A 71 -8.32 2.09 -16.62
CA ALA A 71 -9.69 2.05 -17.09
C ALA A 71 -10.63 3.03 -16.34
N MET A 72 -10.15 3.70 -15.30
CA MET A 72 -10.94 4.62 -14.48
C MET A 72 -10.69 6.07 -14.91
N THR A 73 -11.70 6.76 -15.45
CA THR A 73 -11.58 8.10 -16.05
C THR A 73 -10.91 9.15 -15.14
N GLU A 74 -11.16 9.11 -13.84
CA GLU A 74 -10.57 10.06 -12.88
C GLU A 74 -9.17 9.64 -12.44
N MET A 75 -8.93 8.34 -12.25
CA MET A 75 -7.68 7.84 -11.70
C MET A 75 -6.58 7.65 -12.75
N CYS A 76 -6.93 7.49 -14.03
CA CYS A 76 -5.94 7.42 -15.10
C CYS A 76 -5.21 8.76 -15.32
N LEU A 77 -5.77 9.87 -14.82
CA LEU A 77 -5.13 11.19 -14.81
C LEU A 77 -4.41 11.48 -13.47
N HIS A 78 -4.48 10.57 -12.50
CA HIS A 78 -3.87 10.75 -11.19
C HIS A 78 -2.33 10.82 -11.31
N PRO A 79 -1.63 11.73 -10.59
CA PRO A 79 -0.18 11.87 -10.67
C PRO A 79 0.59 10.55 -10.46
N CYS A 80 0.15 9.75 -9.48
CA CYS A 80 0.67 8.39 -9.24
C CYS A 80 0.63 7.51 -10.50
N TYR A 81 -0.50 7.49 -11.22
CA TYR A 81 -0.65 6.69 -12.44
C TYR A 81 0.26 7.23 -13.55
N GLN A 82 0.30 8.54 -13.74
CA GLN A 82 1.16 9.17 -14.76
C GLN A 82 2.65 8.92 -14.51
N ALA A 83 3.08 8.87 -13.24
CA ALA A 83 4.47 8.66 -12.88
C ALA A 83 4.89 7.17 -12.97
N MET A 84 4.05 6.26 -12.49
CA MET A 84 4.45 4.85 -12.28
C MET A 84 3.65 3.83 -13.10
N HIS A 85 2.53 4.23 -13.72
CA HIS A 85 1.64 3.35 -14.51
C HIS A 85 1.15 2.12 -13.74
N LEU A 86 0.93 2.24 -12.43
CA LEU A 86 0.41 1.17 -11.59
C LEU A 86 -1.08 0.93 -11.90
N GLU A 87 -1.38 -0.19 -12.54
CA GLU A 87 -2.72 -0.58 -12.97
C GLU A 87 -3.53 -1.24 -11.86
N SER A 88 -2.90 -2.02 -10.99
CA SER A 88 -3.61 -2.63 -9.86
C SER A 88 -3.04 -2.16 -8.52
N TYR A 89 -3.94 -1.98 -7.56
CA TYR A 89 -3.65 -1.44 -6.24
C TYR A 89 -4.59 -2.04 -5.19
N ILE A 90 -4.06 -2.40 -4.03
CA ILE A 90 -4.84 -2.62 -2.82
C ILE A 90 -4.09 -2.03 -1.63
N GLY A 91 -4.78 -1.27 -0.79
CA GLY A 91 -4.19 -0.63 0.39
C GLY A 91 -5.14 -0.59 1.57
N THR A 92 -4.60 -0.70 2.77
CA THR A 92 -5.32 -0.63 4.05
C THR A 92 -4.67 0.39 4.98
N PRO A 93 -5.43 1.09 5.83
CA PRO A 93 -4.83 1.96 6.84
C PRO A 93 -4.11 1.11 7.90
N LEU A 94 -3.02 1.66 8.44
CA LEU A 94 -2.38 1.20 9.67
C LEU A 94 -2.90 2.07 10.81
N LEU A 95 -3.65 1.46 11.74
CA LEU A 95 -4.33 2.15 12.83
C LEU A 95 -3.64 1.85 14.17
N VAL A 96 -3.32 2.91 14.92
CA VAL A 96 -2.87 2.84 16.32
C VAL A 96 -3.75 3.78 17.11
N ASP A 97 -4.42 3.29 18.15
CA ASP A 97 -5.38 4.06 18.97
C ASP A 97 -6.39 4.86 18.11
N ASP A 98 -7.01 4.18 17.14
CA ASP A 98 -7.96 4.74 16.15
C ASP A 98 -7.39 5.85 15.25
N CYS A 99 -6.08 6.10 15.29
CA CYS A 99 -5.39 7.07 14.45
C CYS A 99 -4.65 6.38 13.30
N ILE A 100 -4.80 6.90 12.08
CA ILE A 100 -4.04 6.42 10.91
C ILE A 100 -2.60 6.91 11.04
N VAL A 101 -1.68 5.98 11.30
CA VAL A 101 -0.23 6.27 11.37
C VAL A 101 0.48 6.03 10.04
N GLY A 102 -0.20 5.38 9.09
CA GLY A 102 0.40 4.95 7.83
C GLY A 102 -0.51 4.06 7.00
N THR A 103 0.06 3.42 5.97
CA THR A 103 -0.64 2.42 5.16
C THR A 103 0.25 1.22 4.85
N LEU A 104 -0.37 0.05 4.72
CA LEU A 104 0.18 -1.10 4.01
C LEU A 104 -0.52 -1.17 2.65
N ASN A 105 0.25 -1.23 1.57
CA ASN A 105 -0.31 -1.31 0.23
C ASN A 105 0.53 -2.18 -0.72
N PHE A 106 -0.14 -2.71 -1.74
CA PHE A 106 0.43 -3.53 -2.79
C PHE A 106 -0.03 -3.04 -4.16
N SER A 107 0.86 -3.06 -5.14
CA SER A 107 0.57 -2.59 -6.50
C SER A 107 1.32 -3.38 -7.58
N SER A 108 0.84 -3.30 -8.82
CA SER A 108 1.52 -3.82 -10.01
C SER A 108 1.26 -2.92 -11.23
N LEU A 109 2.16 -3.01 -12.22
CA LEU A 109 1.94 -2.42 -13.55
C LEU A 109 0.81 -3.12 -14.31
N GLU A 110 0.47 -4.34 -13.90
CA GLU A 110 -0.48 -5.18 -14.61
C GLU A 110 -1.88 -5.11 -13.97
N PRO A 111 -2.96 -5.05 -14.77
CA PRO A 111 -4.31 -5.16 -14.26
C PRO A 111 -4.57 -6.52 -13.59
N ARG A 112 -5.31 -6.52 -12.48
CA ARG A 112 -5.74 -7.75 -11.82
C ARG A 112 -7.09 -8.20 -12.35
N LYS A 113 -7.08 -9.04 -13.38
CA LYS A 113 -8.28 -9.46 -14.15
C LYS A 113 -9.43 -10.03 -13.31
N GLN A 114 -9.09 -10.75 -12.24
CA GLN A 114 -10.04 -11.37 -11.32
C GLN A 114 -10.66 -10.38 -10.30
N GLY A 115 -10.26 -9.10 -10.34
CA GLY A 115 -10.64 -8.12 -9.32
C GLY A 115 -9.95 -8.38 -7.99
N PHE A 116 -10.43 -7.76 -6.91
CA PHE A 116 -10.06 -8.09 -5.52
C PHE A 116 -11.29 -8.63 -4.80
N SER A 117 -11.15 -9.81 -4.19
CA SER A 117 -12.23 -10.46 -3.44
C SER A 117 -12.30 -9.96 -2.00
N GLU A 118 -13.35 -10.37 -1.28
CA GLU A 118 -13.43 -10.11 0.16
C GLU A 118 -12.31 -10.82 0.92
N GLN A 119 -11.89 -12.01 0.48
CA GLN A 119 -10.74 -12.69 1.10
C GLN A 119 -9.44 -11.91 0.92
N ASP A 120 -9.24 -11.20 -0.20
CA ASP A 120 -8.08 -10.32 -0.37
C ASP A 120 -8.13 -9.15 0.62
N ARG A 121 -9.32 -8.61 0.90
CA ARG A 121 -9.55 -7.53 1.86
C ARG A 121 -9.29 -7.96 3.30
N GLU A 122 -9.83 -9.12 3.70
CA GLU A 122 -9.56 -9.72 5.01
C GLU A 122 -8.06 -9.99 5.20
N LYS A 123 -7.41 -10.50 4.16
CA LYS A 123 -5.98 -10.82 4.19
C LYS A 123 -5.10 -9.59 4.36
N ILE A 124 -5.36 -8.50 3.65
CA ILE A 124 -4.54 -7.28 3.81
C ILE A 124 -4.74 -6.66 5.20
N GLN A 125 -5.94 -6.76 5.78
CA GLN A 125 -6.19 -6.35 7.17
C GLN A 125 -5.39 -7.21 8.17
N GLN A 126 -5.36 -8.53 7.98
CA GLN A 126 -4.57 -9.42 8.83
C GLN A 126 -3.08 -9.08 8.77
N LEU A 127 -2.54 -8.87 7.57
CA LEU A 127 -1.15 -8.47 7.38
C LEU A 127 -0.82 -7.11 8.02
N ALA A 128 -1.75 -6.15 7.96
CA ALA A 128 -1.60 -4.88 8.67
C ALA A 128 -1.53 -5.07 10.20
N ALA A 129 -2.40 -5.92 10.76
CA ALA A 129 -2.38 -6.24 12.19
C ALA A 129 -1.09 -6.97 12.60
N GLU A 130 -0.62 -7.93 11.79
CA GLU A 130 0.67 -8.61 12.01
C GLU A 130 1.83 -7.61 12.06
N TYR A 131 1.89 -6.69 11.10
CA TYR A 131 2.91 -5.64 11.06
C TYR A 131 2.86 -4.75 12.30
N LEU A 132 1.68 -4.29 12.70
CA LEU A 132 1.50 -3.42 13.87
C LEU A 132 1.94 -4.11 15.18
N ASN A 133 1.58 -5.38 15.35
CA ASN A 133 2.02 -6.17 16.51
C ASN A 133 3.54 -6.32 16.57
N PHE A 134 4.17 -6.54 15.41
CA PHE A 134 5.62 -6.59 15.31
C PHE A 134 6.27 -5.23 15.62
N SER A 135 5.75 -4.15 15.03
CA SER A 135 6.21 -2.77 15.24
C SER A 135 6.18 -2.35 16.70
N ASN A 136 5.06 -2.62 17.40
CA ASN A 136 4.90 -2.25 18.81
C ASN A 136 5.89 -3.01 19.71
N SER A 137 6.22 -4.26 19.36
CA SER A 137 7.19 -5.08 20.11
C SER A 137 8.65 -4.62 19.96
N GLN A 138 8.94 -3.58 19.16
CA GLN A 138 10.28 -3.00 18.98
C GLN A 138 10.45 -1.65 19.70
N VAL A 139 9.37 -1.11 20.30
CA VAL A 139 9.37 0.19 20.99
C VAL A 139 9.54 0.04 22.52
N ASP A 140 9.59 -1.21 23.02
CA ASP A 140 9.90 -1.58 24.41
C ASP A 140 11.35 -2.03 24.60
#